data_AF-A0A965X6T1-F1
#
_entry.id   AF-A0A965X6T1-F1
#
_cell.length_a   1.000
_cell.length_b   1.000
_cell.length_c   1.000
_cell.angle_alpha   90.00
_cell.angle_beta   90.00
_cell.angle_gamma   90.00
#
_symmetry.space_group_name_H-M   'P 1'
#
loop_
_entity.id
_entity.type
_entity.pdbx_description
1 polymer ?
#
loop_
_entity_poly.entity_id
_entity_poly.type
_entity_poly.pdbx_seq_one_letter_code
_entity_poly.pdbx_strand_id
1 'polypeptide(L)'
;MKQARLILGGGSAYGLAHMGVIAAVKDHFEISGIVGTSMGAIIGACAAWGIPPEQMLSMAQDISTLELFSPLHLDFSRAGIFDGKAVRKLFAGWVSSANIQDCRIPFVAIAYDLIRKRSILIDKGPLADAMRASSSLPFIFAPHQIGDYLLVDGGVAHPLPLAFAHKVPGDITIAVNVLPPMALKAE
;
A
#
# COMPACT_ATOMS: atom_id res chain seq x y z
N MET A 1 13.76 18.57 13.71
CA MET A 1 14.32 17.50 12.84
C MET A 1 13.88 17.82 11.41
N LYS A 2 14.64 17.47 10.35
CA LYS A 2 14.14 17.70 8.98
C LYS A 2 12.92 16.80 8.73
N GLN A 3 11.95 17.30 7.98
CA GLN A 3 10.74 16.55 7.65
C GLN A 3 10.96 15.76 6.35
N ALA A 4 10.66 14.46 6.37
CA ALA A 4 10.70 13.61 5.20
C ALA A 4 9.27 13.22 4.80
N ARG A 5 9.02 13.18 3.49
CA ARG A 5 7.89 12.43 2.91
C ARG A 5 8.37 11.10 2.37
N LEU A 6 7.59 10.06 2.59
CA LEU A 6 7.86 8.72 2.09
C LEU A 6 6.99 8.41 0.88
N ILE A 7 7.62 7.92 -0.18
CA ILE A 7 6.95 7.42 -1.37
C ILE A 7 7.24 5.92 -1.48
N LEU A 8 6.24 5.11 -1.13
CA LEU A 8 6.38 3.67 -0.96
C LEU A 8 5.79 2.94 -2.16
N GLY A 9 6.65 2.27 -2.94
CA GLY A 9 6.24 1.51 -4.11
C GLY A 9 5.54 0.19 -3.78
N GLY A 10 4.91 -0.41 -4.78
CA GLY A 10 4.41 -1.78 -4.71
C GLY A 10 5.53 -2.82 -4.73
N GLY A 11 5.19 -4.09 -4.49
CA GLY A 11 6.17 -5.17 -4.51
C GLY A 11 5.75 -6.50 -3.90
N SER A 12 4.45 -6.74 -3.66
CA SER A 12 3.97 -7.95 -2.96
C SER A 12 4.78 -8.20 -1.67
N ALA A 13 5.27 -9.42 -1.45
CA ALA A 13 6.11 -9.78 -0.30
C ALA A 13 7.40 -8.93 -0.16
N TYR A 14 8.01 -8.45 -1.25
CA TYR A 14 9.17 -7.55 -1.17
C TYR A 14 8.82 -6.22 -0.47
N GLY A 15 7.56 -5.80 -0.53
CA GLY A 15 7.08 -4.58 0.13
C GLY A 15 7.10 -4.64 1.66
N LEU A 16 7.30 -5.82 2.27
CA LEU A 16 7.56 -5.91 3.72
C LEU A 16 8.83 -5.15 4.12
N ALA A 17 9.78 -4.94 3.20
CA ALA A 17 10.98 -4.13 3.43
C ALA A 17 10.66 -2.68 3.81
N HIS A 18 9.48 -2.16 3.45
CA HIS A 18 9.04 -0.81 3.85
C HIS A 18 9.00 -0.63 5.37
N MET A 19 8.73 -1.69 6.14
CA MET A 19 8.77 -1.63 7.62
C MET A 19 10.16 -1.23 8.12
N GLY A 20 11.21 -1.85 7.57
CA GLY A 20 12.60 -1.55 7.90
C GLY A 20 13.01 -0.14 7.46
N VAL A 21 12.55 0.30 6.28
CA VAL A 21 12.80 1.68 5.82
C VAL A 21 12.15 2.70 6.75
N ILE A 22 10.91 2.47 7.17
CA ILE A 22 10.22 3.37 8.10
C ILE A 22 10.94 3.43 9.45
N ALA A 23 11.41 2.29 9.96
CA ALA A 23 12.22 2.26 11.18
C ALA A 23 13.50 3.10 11.03
N ALA A 24 14.29 2.86 9.98
CA ALA A 24 15.54 3.58 9.74
C ALA A 24 15.35 5.08 9.48
N VAL A 25 14.27 5.48 8.79
CA VAL A 25 14.00 6.90 8.52
C VAL A 25 13.66 7.65 9.80
N LYS A 26 12.90 7.03 10.72
CA LYS A 26 12.50 7.67 11.99
C LYS A 26 13.70 8.04 12.89
N ASP A 27 14.83 7.36 12.75
CA ASP A 27 16.06 7.67 13.49
C ASP A 27 16.73 8.98 13.04
N HIS A 28 16.41 9.46 11.83
CA HIS A 28 17.08 10.61 11.21
C HIS A 28 16.13 11.73 10.79
N PHE A 29 14.85 11.43 10.54
CA PHE A 29 13.86 12.35 10.01
C PHE A 29 12.49 12.18 10.67
N GLU A 30 11.75 13.27 10.74
CA GLU A 30 10.33 13.24 11.10
C GLU A 30 9.52 12.88 9.84
N ILE A 31 8.79 11.75 9.87
CA ILE A 31 7.93 11.36 8.75
C ILE A 31 6.68 12.26 8.77
N SER A 32 6.64 13.20 7.84
CA SER A 32 5.60 14.22 7.72
C SER A 32 4.50 13.87 6.72
N GLY A 33 4.71 12.86 5.87
CA GLY A 33 3.75 12.50 4.83
C GLY A 33 4.08 11.18 4.17
N ILE A 34 3.06 10.43 3.74
CA ILE A 34 3.22 9.13 3.10
C ILE A 34 2.33 9.03 1.87
N VAL A 35 2.91 8.60 0.74
CA VAL A 35 2.17 8.18 -0.46
C VAL A 35 2.53 6.73 -0.76
N GLY A 36 1.54 5.86 -0.88
CA GLY A 36 1.75 4.43 -1.05
C GLY A 36 1.00 3.83 -2.24
N THR A 37 1.55 2.76 -2.81
CA THR A 37 0.90 1.91 -3.82
C THR A 37 1.01 0.44 -3.43
N SER A 38 -0.07 -0.34 -3.57
CA SER A 38 -0.08 -1.78 -3.27
C SER A 38 0.42 -2.07 -1.84
N MET A 39 1.41 -2.95 -1.67
CA MET A 39 2.04 -3.18 -0.36
C MET A 39 2.59 -1.90 0.29
N GLY A 40 3.07 -0.93 -0.51
CA GLY A 40 3.47 0.39 0.01
C GLY A 40 2.29 1.18 0.59
N ALA A 41 1.08 1.03 0.06
CA ALA A 41 -0.12 1.61 0.65
C ALA A 41 -0.55 0.89 1.93
N ILE A 42 -0.41 -0.44 1.99
CA ILE A 42 -0.72 -1.23 3.19
C ILE A 42 0.19 -0.81 4.35
N ILE A 43 1.51 -0.89 4.15
CA ILE A 43 2.50 -0.57 5.18
C ILE A 43 2.47 0.94 5.50
N GLY A 44 2.31 1.77 4.47
CA GLY A 44 2.15 3.22 4.63
C GLY A 44 0.93 3.62 5.46
N ALA A 45 -0.22 2.97 5.24
CA ALA A 45 -1.44 3.18 6.01
C ALA A 45 -1.26 2.80 7.49
N CYS A 46 -0.67 1.63 7.76
CA CYS A 46 -0.36 1.20 9.13
C CYS A 46 0.56 2.20 9.84
N ALA A 47 1.61 2.68 9.15
CA ALA A 47 2.53 3.67 9.69
C ALA A 47 1.86 5.02 9.94
N ALA A 48 1.02 5.47 9.00
CA ALA A 48 0.28 6.73 9.11
C ALA A 48 -0.74 6.71 10.25
N TRP A 49 -1.38 5.56 10.48
CA TRP A 49 -2.27 5.35 11.63
C TRP A 49 -1.52 5.38 12.96
N GLY A 50 -0.24 4.97 12.95
CA GLY A 50 0.64 4.98 14.13
C GLY A 50 0.98 3.60 14.67
N ILE A 51 0.79 2.54 13.87
CA ILE A 51 1.29 1.21 14.19
C ILE A 51 2.82 1.23 14.07
N PRO A 52 3.59 0.77 15.07
CA PRO A 52 5.04 0.73 15.00
C PRO A 52 5.54 -0.45 14.13
N PRO A 53 6.72 -0.33 13.49
CA PRO A 53 7.25 -1.36 12.58
C PRO A 53 7.35 -2.76 13.21
N GLU A 54 7.67 -2.85 14.50
CA GLU A 54 7.78 -4.12 15.23
C GLU A 54 6.43 -4.84 15.30
N GLN A 55 5.35 -4.07 15.54
CA GLN A 55 3.99 -4.61 15.55
C GLN A 55 3.55 -5.02 14.14
N MET A 56 3.89 -4.24 13.10
CA MET A 56 3.62 -4.64 11.72
C MET A 56 4.31 -5.95 11.35
N LEU A 57 5.55 -6.16 11.81
CA LEU A 57 6.29 -7.39 11.58
C LEU A 57 5.59 -8.58 12.26
N SER A 58 5.12 -8.43 13.50
CA SER A 58 4.34 -9.46 14.18
C SER A 58 3.03 -9.78 13.43
N MET A 59 2.34 -8.78 12.89
CA MET A 59 1.14 -8.98 12.07
C MET A 59 1.43 -9.72 10.76
N ALA A 60 2.59 -9.44 10.15
CA ALA A 60 3.04 -10.08 8.91
C ALA A 60 3.47 -11.54 9.12
N GLN A 61 3.90 -11.91 10.33
CA GLN A 61 4.28 -13.29 10.70
C GLN A 61 3.09 -14.20 10.96
N ASP A 62 1.86 -13.67 11.02
CA ASP A 62 0.65 -14.48 11.09
C ASP A 62 0.50 -15.31 9.79
N ILE A 63 0.33 -16.63 9.94
CA ILE A 63 0.22 -17.60 8.84
C ILE A 63 -0.90 -17.21 7.87
N SER A 64 -2.01 -16.64 8.36
CA SER A 64 -3.12 -16.18 7.53
C SER A 64 -2.75 -14.97 6.65
N THR A 65 -1.88 -14.09 7.14
CA THR A 65 -1.32 -12.97 6.38
C THR A 65 -0.32 -13.46 5.35
N LEU A 66 0.57 -14.39 5.72
CA LEU A 66 1.57 -14.96 4.81
C LEU A 66 0.92 -15.69 3.63
N GLU A 67 -0.10 -16.51 3.87
CA GLU A 67 -0.87 -17.20 2.83
C GLU A 67 -1.52 -16.19 1.86
N LEU A 68 -2.10 -15.10 2.37
CA LEU A 68 -2.80 -14.09 1.56
C LEU A 68 -1.86 -13.33 0.60
N PHE A 69 -0.60 -13.14 0.99
CA PHE A 69 0.40 -12.40 0.21
C PHE A 69 1.48 -13.31 -0.42
N SER A 70 1.35 -14.64 -0.31
CA SER A 70 2.31 -15.59 -0.86
C SER A 70 2.18 -15.71 -2.39
N PRO A 71 3.26 -15.44 -3.15
CA PRO A 71 3.26 -15.63 -4.61
C PRO A 71 3.03 -17.08 -5.04
N LEU A 72 3.37 -18.07 -4.19
CA LEU A 72 3.21 -19.50 -4.49
C LEU A 72 1.75 -19.99 -4.38
N HIS A 73 0.90 -19.27 -3.64
CA HIS A 73 -0.53 -19.59 -3.50
C HIS A 73 -1.40 -18.88 -4.55
N LEU A 74 -0.77 -18.16 -5.48
CA LEU A 74 -1.41 -17.65 -6.69
C LEU A 74 -1.66 -18.82 -7.65
N ASP A 75 -2.65 -19.64 -7.33
CA ASP A 75 -3.09 -20.72 -8.20
C ASP A 75 -3.87 -20.14 -9.39
N PHE A 76 -3.13 -19.78 -10.45
CA PHE A 76 -3.69 -19.31 -11.72
C PHE A 76 -4.59 -20.37 -12.41
N SER A 77 -4.56 -21.64 -11.97
CA SER A 77 -5.41 -22.70 -12.52
C SER A 77 -6.84 -22.67 -11.96
N ARG A 78 -7.06 -22.00 -10.83
CA ARG A 78 -8.37 -21.64 -10.26
C ARG A 78 -8.55 -20.13 -10.31
N ALA A 79 -8.55 -19.55 -11.51
CA ALA A 79 -8.82 -18.13 -11.76
C ALA A 79 -10.24 -17.72 -11.31
N GLY A 80 -10.48 -17.71 -10.01
CA GLY A 80 -11.64 -17.17 -9.35
C GLY A 80 -11.29 -15.78 -8.84
N ILE A 81 -12.13 -14.81 -9.19
CA ILE A 81 -12.05 -13.46 -8.63
C ILE A 81 -12.33 -13.57 -7.12
N PHE A 82 -11.31 -13.42 -6.27
CA PHE A 82 -11.52 -13.36 -4.84
C PHE A 82 -12.26 -12.06 -4.49
N ASP A 83 -13.46 -12.20 -3.92
CA ASP A 83 -14.35 -11.11 -3.45
C ASP A 83 -13.58 -10.06 -2.60
N GLY A 84 -12.59 -10.50 -1.83
CA GLY A 84 -11.69 -9.62 -1.09
C GLY A 84 -12.33 -8.90 0.11
N LYS A 85 -13.58 -9.24 0.50
CA LYS A 85 -14.17 -8.83 1.79
C LYS A 85 -13.35 -9.31 2.98
N ALA A 86 -12.79 -10.52 2.91
CA ALA A 86 -11.93 -11.05 3.98
C ALA A 86 -10.68 -10.16 4.17
N VAL A 87 -10.05 -9.76 3.06
CA VAL A 87 -8.90 -8.85 3.06
C VAL A 87 -9.26 -7.48 3.64
N ARG A 88 -10.39 -6.90 3.20
CA ARG A 88 -10.88 -5.64 3.76
C ARG A 88 -11.15 -5.75 5.26
N LYS A 89 -11.75 -6.85 5.72
CA LYS A 89 -12.04 -7.10 7.14
C LYS A 89 -10.74 -7.23 7.96
N LEU A 90 -9.73 -7.90 7.41
CA LEU A 90 -8.40 -8.00 8.01
C LEU A 90 -7.78 -6.61 8.18
N PHE A 91 -7.77 -5.79 7.11
CA PHE A 91 -7.26 -4.42 7.15
C PHE A 91 -8.02 -3.56 8.16
N ALA A 92 -9.35 -3.67 8.19
CA ALA A 92 -10.17 -2.94 9.17
C ALA A 92 -9.84 -3.36 10.62
N GLY A 93 -9.50 -4.62 10.86
CA GLY A 93 -9.01 -5.09 12.16
C GLY A 93 -7.67 -4.47 12.53
N TRP A 94 -6.72 -4.45 11.59
CA TRP A 94 -5.38 -3.89 11.79
C TRP A 94 -5.39 -2.42 12.18
N VAL A 95 -6.23 -1.62 11.51
CA VAL A 95 -6.29 -0.16 11.72
C VAL A 95 -7.48 0.26 12.59
N SER A 96 -8.07 -0.68 13.34
CA SER A 96 -9.21 -0.42 14.24
C SER A 96 -10.36 0.36 13.58
N SER A 97 -10.63 0.07 12.30
CA SER A 97 -11.64 0.73 11.47
C SER A 97 -11.49 2.27 11.35
N ALA A 98 -10.26 2.77 11.45
CA ALA A 98 -9.95 4.19 11.28
C ALA A 98 -10.26 4.74 9.88
N ASN A 99 -10.40 6.07 9.78
CA ASN A 99 -10.39 6.78 8.51
C ASN A 99 -9.03 7.43 8.23
N ILE A 100 -8.75 7.71 6.96
CA ILE A 100 -7.49 8.35 6.54
C ILE A 100 -7.29 9.72 7.19
N GLN A 101 -8.35 10.53 7.31
CA GLN A 101 -8.26 11.86 7.91
C GLN A 101 -7.95 11.83 9.42
N ASP A 102 -8.10 10.68 10.07
CA ASP A 102 -7.82 10.49 11.50
C ASP A 102 -6.37 10.01 11.72
N CYS A 103 -5.60 9.78 10.66
CA CYS A 103 -4.21 9.34 10.74
C CYS A 103 -3.30 10.40 11.37
N ARG A 104 -2.28 9.94 12.11
CA ARG A 104 -1.25 10.80 12.73
C ARG A 104 -0.34 11.47 11.70
N ILE A 105 -0.18 10.84 10.54
CA ILE A 105 0.62 11.33 9.42
C ILE A 105 -0.30 11.44 8.19
N PRO A 106 -0.28 12.56 7.44
CA PRO A 106 -0.96 12.66 6.15
C PRO A 106 -0.63 11.50 5.22
N PHE A 107 -1.67 10.81 4.72
CA PHE A 107 -1.54 9.61 3.92
C PHE A 107 -2.37 9.68 2.64
N VAL A 108 -1.79 9.21 1.54
CA VAL A 108 -2.47 9.04 0.25
C VAL A 108 -2.18 7.63 -0.29
N ALA A 109 -3.22 6.86 -0.58
CA ALA A 109 -3.11 5.61 -1.33
C ALA A 109 -3.38 5.86 -2.81
N ILE A 110 -2.60 5.21 -3.69
CA ILE A 110 -2.83 5.27 -5.14
C ILE A 110 -3.53 4.00 -5.61
N ALA A 111 -4.64 4.16 -6.31
CA ALA A 111 -5.33 3.11 -7.03
C ALA A 111 -5.49 3.50 -8.50
N TYR A 112 -5.96 2.58 -9.34
CA TYR A 112 -6.28 2.84 -10.74
C TYR A 112 -7.76 2.57 -11.02
N ASP A 113 -8.48 3.55 -11.56
CA ASP A 113 -9.89 3.41 -11.92
C ASP A 113 -10.03 2.84 -13.33
N LEU A 114 -10.65 1.67 -13.44
CA LEU A 114 -10.89 0.99 -14.71
C LEU A 114 -11.92 1.71 -15.60
N ILE A 115 -12.87 2.43 -15.01
CA ILE A 115 -13.92 3.15 -15.75
C ILE A 115 -13.32 4.41 -16.36
N ARG A 116 -12.63 5.21 -15.55
CA ARG A 116 -12.05 6.50 -15.97
C ARG A 116 -10.65 6.39 -16.57
N LYS A 117 -10.03 5.20 -16.53
CA LYS A 117 -8.70 4.89 -17.07
C LYS A 117 -7.60 5.82 -16.56
N ARG A 118 -7.63 6.13 -15.27
CA ARG A 118 -6.67 7.02 -14.61
C ARG A 118 -6.40 6.64 -13.17
N SER A 119 -5.25 7.06 -12.65
CA SER A 119 -4.97 6.92 -11.23
C SER A 119 -5.89 7.79 -10.38
N ILE A 120 -6.32 7.24 -9.26
CA ILE A 120 -7.11 7.90 -8.23
C ILE A 120 -6.26 7.97 -6.97
N LEU A 121 -6.24 9.15 -6.38
CA LEU A 121 -5.61 9.41 -5.08
C LEU A 121 -6.68 9.30 -4.02
N ILE A 122 -6.49 8.40 -3.07
CA ILE A 122 -7.43 8.16 -1.98
C ILE A 122 -6.79 8.75 -0.71
N ASP A 123 -7.32 9.88 -0.27
CA ASP A 123 -6.81 10.68 0.84
C ASP A 123 -7.85 10.93 1.95
N LYS A 124 -9.04 10.30 1.84
CA LYS A 124 -10.13 10.39 2.81
C LYS A 124 -11.00 9.13 2.81
N GLY A 125 -11.75 8.95 3.89
CA GLY A 125 -12.66 7.82 4.08
C GLY A 125 -11.99 6.63 4.77
N PRO A 126 -12.62 5.45 4.79
CA PRO A 126 -12.12 4.30 5.55
C PRO A 126 -10.72 3.89 5.09
N LEU A 127 -9.78 3.81 6.02
CA LEU A 127 -8.37 3.50 5.71
C LEU A 127 -8.23 2.09 5.12
N ALA A 128 -9.03 1.14 5.61
CA ALA A 128 -9.10 -0.22 5.07
C ALA A 128 -9.59 -0.26 3.61
N ASP A 129 -10.47 0.66 3.19
CA ASP A 129 -10.93 0.74 1.80
C ASP A 129 -9.82 1.28 0.89
N ALA A 130 -9.04 2.25 1.37
CA ALA A 130 -7.88 2.76 0.64
C ALA A 130 -6.79 1.69 0.46
N MET A 131 -6.48 0.94 1.52
CA MET A 131 -5.58 -0.22 1.46
C MET A 131 -6.09 -1.27 0.46
N ARG A 132 -7.36 -1.67 0.59
CA ARG A 132 -7.99 -2.68 -0.28
C ARG A 132 -8.00 -2.27 -1.75
N ALA A 133 -8.37 -1.02 -2.05
CA ALA A 133 -8.36 -0.49 -3.41
C ALA A 133 -6.95 -0.51 -4.01
N SER A 134 -5.97 0.03 -3.27
CA SER A 134 -4.60 0.17 -3.74
C SER A 134 -3.88 -1.18 -3.92
N SER A 135 -4.31 -2.24 -3.24
CA SER A 135 -3.75 -3.60 -3.34
C SER A 135 -4.64 -4.59 -4.11
N SER A 136 -5.60 -4.11 -4.90
CA SER A 136 -6.51 -4.94 -5.71
C SER A 136 -5.83 -5.45 -6.98
N LEU A 137 -4.85 -6.35 -6.85
CA LEU A 137 -4.11 -6.88 -8.00
C LEU A 137 -5.05 -7.52 -9.03
N PRO A 138 -5.03 -7.07 -10.30
CA PRO A 138 -5.85 -7.67 -11.35
C PRO A 138 -5.64 -9.18 -11.45
N PHE A 139 -6.71 -9.91 -11.78
CA PHE A 139 -6.77 -11.38 -11.89
C PHE A 139 -6.62 -12.16 -10.58
N ILE A 140 -6.16 -11.51 -9.51
CA ILE A 140 -6.05 -12.11 -8.16
C ILE A 140 -7.23 -11.67 -7.30
N PHE A 141 -7.46 -10.36 -7.20
CA PHE A 141 -8.54 -9.79 -6.40
C PHE A 141 -9.60 -9.13 -7.28
N ALA A 142 -10.86 -9.20 -6.85
CA ALA A 142 -11.92 -8.39 -7.44
C ALA A 142 -11.54 -6.91 -7.39
N PRO A 143 -11.83 -6.13 -8.45
CA PRO A 143 -11.80 -4.68 -8.35
C PRO A 143 -12.64 -4.21 -7.17
N HIS A 144 -12.13 -3.23 -6.43
CA HIS A 144 -12.81 -2.69 -5.25
C HIS A 144 -13.66 -1.49 -5.64
N GLN A 145 -14.96 -1.55 -5.35
CA GLN A 145 -15.88 -0.45 -5.63
C GLN A 145 -15.89 0.55 -4.47
N ILE A 146 -15.64 1.83 -4.76
CA ILE A 146 -15.82 2.94 -3.82
C ILE A 146 -16.67 4.01 -4.50
N GLY A 147 -17.93 4.17 -4.10
CA GLY A 147 -18.86 5.08 -4.80
C GLY A 147 -18.98 4.70 -6.28
N ASP A 148 -18.65 5.62 -7.18
CA ASP A 148 -18.66 5.42 -8.65
C ASP A 148 -17.30 4.98 -9.22
N TYR A 149 -16.33 4.64 -8.37
CA TYR A 149 -15.00 4.20 -8.78
C TYR A 149 -14.89 2.68 -8.72
N LEU A 150 -14.42 2.07 -9.82
CA LEU A 150 -14.07 0.65 -9.89
C LEU A 150 -12.55 0.51 -9.89
N LEU A 151 -11.97 0.25 -8.72
CA LEU A 151 -10.55 0.44 -8.46
C LEU A 151 -9.77 -0.88 -8.49
N VAL A 152 -8.61 -0.86 -9.13
CA VAL A 152 -7.58 -1.91 -9.06
C VAL A 152 -6.27 -1.35 -8.51
N ASP A 153 -5.29 -2.23 -8.30
CA ASP A 153 -3.97 -1.88 -7.80
C ASP A 153 -3.35 -0.69 -8.56
N GLY A 154 -2.86 0.30 -7.83
CA GLY A 154 -2.27 1.52 -8.41
C GLY A 154 -0.99 1.25 -9.21
N GLY A 155 -0.33 0.11 -8.96
CA GLY A 155 0.89 -0.33 -9.61
C GLY A 155 0.72 -0.62 -11.10
N VAL A 156 -0.53 -0.75 -11.57
CA VAL A 156 -0.87 -0.80 -13.00
C VAL A 156 -0.34 0.43 -13.75
N ALA A 157 -0.33 1.60 -13.11
CA ALA A 157 0.14 2.85 -13.72
C ALA A 157 1.31 3.48 -12.97
N HIS A 158 1.35 3.35 -11.63
CA HIS A 158 2.33 4.03 -10.78
C HIS A 158 2.90 3.05 -9.74
N PRO A 159 3.70 2.04 -10.15
CA PRO A 159 4.30 1.08 -9.21
C PRO A 159 5.17 1.75 -8.14
N LEU A 160 5.80 2.88 -8.46
CA LEU A 160 6.36 3.82 -7.49
C LEU A 160 5.67 5.19 -7.68
N PRO A 161 4.84 5.66 -6.72
CA PRO A 161 3.97 6.82 -6.93
C PRO A 161 4.68 8.19 -6.76
N LEU A 162 5.90 8.33 -7.29
CA LEU A 162 6.74 9.52 -7.13
C LEU A 162 6.11 10.80 -7.71
N ALA A 163 5.34 10.66 -8.79
CA ALA A 163 4.60 11.78 -9.40
C ALA A 163 3.65 12.49 -8.42
N PHE A 164 3.23 11.81 -7.35
CA PHE A 164 2.29 12.33 -6.35
C PHE A 164 2.96 12.79 -5.05
N ALA A 165 4.29 12.86 -5.00
CA ALA A 165 5.01 13.27 -3.79
C ALA A 165 4.58 14.64 -3.24
N HIS A 166 4.24 15.58 -4.12
CA HIS A 166 3.77 16.92 -3.77
C HIS A 166 2.41 16.95 -3.04
N LYS A 167 1.71 15.81 -2.92
CA LYS A 167 0.41 15.70 -2.25
C LYS A 167 0.51 15.61 -0.73
N VAL A 168 1.71 15.41 -0.19
CA VAL A 168 1.97 15.33 1.24
C VAL A 168 3.14 16.25 1.64
N PRO A 169 3.17 16.79 2.88
CA PRO A 169 4.22 17.71 3.29
C PRO A 169 5.56 16.98 3.48
N GLY A 170 6.67 17.73 3.51
CA GLY A 170 8.03 17.22 3.69
C GLY A 170 9.10 18.08 3.00
N ASP A 171 10.25 18.26 3.65
CA ASP A 171 11.39 19.01 3.10
C ASP A 171 12.15 18.15 2.07
N ILE A 172 12.25 16.85 2.36
CA ILE A 172 12.93 15.87 1.52
C ILE A 172 11.97 14.76 1.11
N THR A 173 12.23 14.14 -0.05
CA THR A 173 11.46 13.00 -0.55
C THR A 173 12.33 11.76 -0.53
N ILE A 174 11.88 10.73 0.17
CA ILE A 174 12.51 9.41 0.20
C ILE A 174 11.61 8.46 -0.57
N ALA A 175 12.05 8.02 -1.75
CA ALA A 175 11.32 7.11 -2.61
C ALA A 175 11.90 5.70 -2.52
N VAL A 176 11.03 4.71 -2.28
CA VAL A 176 11.43 3.35 -1.96
C VAL A 176 10.90 2.39 -3.02
N ASN A 177 11.81 1.92 -3.87
CA ASN A 177 11.54 0.81 -4.77
C ASN A 177 12.07 -0.49 -4.14
N VAL A 178 11.19 -1.47 -4.00
CA VAL A 178 11.51 -2.80 -3.43
C VAL A 178 11.57 -3.89 -4.50
N LEU A 179 11.19 -3.57 -5.74
CA LEU A 179 11.25 -4.52 -6.83
C LEU A 179 12.71 -4.75 -7.24
N PRO A 180 13.09 -6.00 -7.54
CA PRO A 180 14.41 -6.27 -8.10
C PRO A 180 14.60 -5.50 -9.41
N PRO A 181 15.86 -5.17 -9.77
CA PRO A 181 16.15 -4.62 -11.09
C PRO A 181 15.58 -5.57 -12.16
N MET A 182 14.84 -5.04 -13.14
CA MET A 182 14.49 -5.84 -14.30
C MET A 182 15.78 -6.29 -14.98
N ALA A 183 15.95 -7.60 -15.17
CA ALA A 183 17.00 -8.11 -16.02
C ALA A 183 16.82 -7.53 -17.43
N LEU A 184 17.83 -6.83 -17.94
CA LEU A 184 17.80 -6.20 -19.27
C LEU A 184 17.87 -7.21 -20.42
N LYS A 185 18.01 -8.51 -20.10
CA LYS A 185 17.98 -9.62 -21.05
C LYS A 185 17.05 -10.69 -20.52
N ALA A 186 16.19 -11.19 -21.39
CA ALA A 186 15.56 -12.49 -21.19
C ALA A 186 16.66 -13.55 -21.34
N GLU A 187 16.72 -14.50 -20.41
CA GLU A 187 17.53 -15.72 -20.56
C GLU A 187 17.05 -16.55 -21.76
#